data_AF-A0A923CDD3-F1
#
_entry.id   AF-A0A923CDD3-F1
#
_cell.length_a   1.000
_cell.length_b   1.000
_cell.length_c   1.000
_cell.angle_alpha   90.00
_cell.angle_beta   90.00
_cell.angle_gamma   90.00
#
_symmetry.space_group_name_H-M   'P 1'
#
loop_
_entity.id
_entity.type
_entity.pdbx_description
1 polymer ?
#
loop_
_entity_poly.entity_id
_entity_poly.type
_entity_poly.pdbx_seq_one_letter_code
_entity_poly.pdbx_strand_id
1 'polypeptide(L)' 'MAYSPQVDAFRALHESGCFVMPNPWDVGSARWLRGQGFKALATTSAG' A
#
# COMPACT_ATOMS: atom_id res chain seq x y z
N MET A 1 9.09 -8.93 -19.20
CA MET A 1 8.44 -7.61 -19.04
C MET A 1 9.04 -6.94 -17.82
N ALA A 2 9.45 -5.68 -17.90
CA ALA A 2 9.80 -4.90 -16.72
C ALA A 2 8.51 -4.39 -16.07
N TYR A 3 8.37 -4.53 -14.76
CA TYR A 3 7.23 -3.97 -14.05
C TYR A 3 7.44 -2.47 -13.80
N SER A 4 6.40 -1.78 -13.32
CA SER A 4 6.55 -0.40 -12.89
C SER A 4 7.33 -0.32 -11.57
N PRO A 5 7.95 0.84 -11.26
CA PRO A 5 8.67 1.01 -9.99
C PRO A 5 7.83 0.73 -8.75
N GLN A 6 6.51 0.94 -8.80
CA GLN A 6 5.59 0.65 -7.70
C GLN A 6 5.44 -0.85 -7.46
N VAL A 7 5.40 -1.65 -8.54
CA VAL A 7 5.32 -3.11 -8.42
C VAL A 7 6.62 -3.65 -7.83
N ASP A 8 7.77 -3.16 -8.28
CA ASP A 8 9.07 -3.59 -7.74
C ASP A 8 9.22 -3.21 -6.26
N ALA A 9 8.82 -1.98 -5.89
CA ALA A 9 8.82 -1.55 -4.50
C ALA A 9 7.86 -2.38 -3.62
N PHE A 10 6.66 -2.69 -4.11
CA PHE A 10 5.70 -3.52 -3.38
C PHE A 10 6.22 -4.95 -3.20
N ARG A 11 6.88 -5.53 -4.22
CA ARG A 11 7.54 -6.85 -4.11
C ARG A 11 8.63 -6.84 -3.05
N ALA A 12 9.50 -5.84 -3.06
CA ALA A 12 10.58 -5.70 -2.08
C ALA A 12 10.06 -5.62 -0.62
N LEU A 13 8.89 -5.01 -0.39
CA LEU A 13 8.27 -5.02 0.94
C LEU A 13 7.99 -6.44 1.45
N HIS A 14 7.52 -7.35 0.58
CA HIS A 14 7.21 -8.73 0.93
C HIS A 14 8.45 -9.61 1.12
N GLU A 15 9.56 -9.26 0.49
CA GLU A 15 10.84 -9.97 0.67
C GLU A 15 11.44 -9.70 2.06
N SER A 16 11.16 -8.53 2.64
CA SER A 16 11.71 -8.09 3.93
C SER A 16 10.97 -8.61 5.16
N GLY A 17 9.85 -9.34 4.98
CA GLY A 17 9.01 -9.87 6.05
C GLY A 17 7.62 -9.25 6.10
N CYS A 18 7.04 -9.15 7.30
CA CYS A 18 5.67 -8.64 7.49
C CYS A 18 5.66 -7.11 7.59
N PHE A 19 4.67 -6.47 6.94
CA PHE A 19 4.43 -5.04 7.04
C PHE A 19 2.94 -4.75 7.14
N VAL A 20 2.58 -3.60 7.71
CA VAL A 20 1.19 -3.17 7.83
C VAL A 20 0.75 -2.51 6.52
N MET A 21 -0.33 -3.03 5.95
CA MET A 21 -0.99 -2.48 4.76
C MET A 21 -2.46 -2.20 5.08
N PRO A 22 -2.83 -0.95 5.38
CA PRO A 22 -4.21 -0.60 5.68
C PRO A 22 -5.06 -0.53 4.40
N ASN A 23 -6.37 -0.70 4.58
CA ASN A 23 -7.35 -0.75 3.50
C ASN A 23 -8.32 0.45 3.60
N PRO A 24 -7.93 1.66 3.16
CA PRO A 24 -8.86 2.78 3.03
C PRO A 24 -10.05 2.44 2.11
N TRP A 25 -11.22 3.01 2.42
CA TRP A 25 -12.45 2.90 1.61
C TRP A 25 -12.76 4.16 0.80
N ASP A 26 -11.99 5.25 0.98
CA ASP A 26 -12.16 6.49 0.21
C ASP A 26 -10.81 7.21 -0.03
N VAL A 27 -10.85 8.31 -0.80
CA VAL A 27 -9.65 9.10 -1.14
C VAL A 27 -9.09 9.85 0.08
N GLY A 28 -9.96 10.27 1.01
CA GLY A 28 -9.58 11.04 2.20
C GLY A 28 -8.72 10.22 3.15
N SER A 29 -9.22 9.04 3.51
CA SER A 29 -8.52 8.03 4.32
C SER A 29 -7.23 7.57 3.66
N ALA A 30 -7.22 7.34 2.34
CA ALA A 30 -5.99 6.98 1.61
C ALA A 30 -4.91 8.07 1.71
N ARG A 31 -5.29 9.35 1.54
CA ARG A 31 -4.35 10.49 1.67
C ARG A 31 -3.84 10.63 3.10
N TRP A 32 -4.71 10.46 4.09
CA TRP A 32 -4.34 10.54 5.50
C TRP A 32 -3.35 9.44 5.88
N LEU A 33 -3.64 8.18 5.54
CA LEU A 33 -2.76 7.03 5.82
C LEU A 33 -1.40 7.16 5.14
N ARG A 34 -1.34 7.63 3.89
CA ARG A 34 -0.07 7.96 3.24
C ARG A 34 0.73 9.00 4.04
N GLY A 35 0.06 10.01 4.59
CA GLY A 35 0.68 11.03 5.45
C GLY A 35 1.24 10.47 6.76
N GLN A 36 0.74 9.33 7.24
CA GLN A 36 1.27 8.62 8.41
C GLN A 36 2.50 7.75 8.09
N GLY A 37 2.92 7.65 6.82
CA GLY A 37 4.13 6.93 6.43
C GLY A 37 3.93 5.45 6.11
N PHE A 38 2.69 4.97 5.92
CA PHE A 38 2.45 3.63 5.40
C PHE A 38 3.06 3.47 3.99
N LYS A 39 3.84 2.40 3.81
CA LYS A 39 4.61 2.17 2.57
C LYS A 39 3.76 1.66 1.40
N ALA A 40 2.59 1.08 1.70
CA ALA A 40 1.63 0.60 0.74
C ALA A 40 0.20 0.67 1.33
N LEU A 41 -0.79 0.78 0.46
CA LEU A 41 -2.22 0.78 0.78
C LEU A 41 -2.91 -0.26 -0.09
N ALA A 42 -3.95 -0.90 0.44
CA ALA A 42 -4.88 -1.71 -0.33
C ALA A 42 -6.28 -1.07 -0.32
N THR A 43 -7.22 -1.69 -1.02
CA THR A 43 -8.63 -1.27 -1.03
C THR A 43 -9.48 -2.34 -0.37
N THR A 44 -10.62 -1.95 0.22
CA THR A 44 -11.62 -2.89 0.74
C THR A 44 -12.90 -2.83 -0.09
N SER A 45 -13.50 -3.99 -0.38
CA SER A 45 -14.83 -4.10 -0.98
C SER A 45 -15.96 -4.19 0.07
N ALA A 46 -15.62 -4.43 1.34
CA ALA A 46 -16.56 -4.53 2.45
C ALA A 46 -16.76 -3.18 3.18
N GLY A 47 -16.35 -2.08 2.53
CA GLY A 47 -16.41 -0.72 3.09
C GLY A 47 -17.80 -0.33 3.59
#